data_AF-A0A1W2DBA5-F1
#
_entry.id   AF-A0A1W2DBA5-F1
#
_cell.length_a   1.000
_cell.length_b   1.000
_cell.length_c   1.000
_cell.angle_alpha   90.00
_cell.angle_beta   90.00
_cell.angle_gamma   90.00
#
_symmetry.space_group_name_H-M   'P 1'
#
loop_
_entity.id
_entity.type
_entity.pdbx_description
1 polymer ?
#
loop_
_entity_poly.entity_id
_entity_poly.type
_entity_poly.pdbx_seq_one_letter_code
_entity_poly.pdbx_strand_id
1 'polypeptide(L)' 'MSEGTSGQISGPLYTIELLGDAVMLTLRAGGQLVSVKAHKDFRAEIGDPVSFSVPAEICHLFNTKTGARLAR' A
#
# COMPACT_ATOMS: atom_id res chain seq x y z
N MET A 1 6.63 19.83 15.97
CA MET A 1 6.28 19.61 14.55
C MET A 1 5.59 18.26 14.49
N SER A 2 4.40 18.22 13.90
CA SER A 2 3.35 17.21 14.03
C SER A 2 3.81 15.77 13.76
N GLU A 3 3.58 14.88 14.74
CA GLU A 3 3.52 13.43 14.54
C GLU A 3 2.31 13.11 13.65
N GLY A 4 2.50 13.18 12.34
CA GLY A 4 1.54 12.61 11.40
C GLY A 4 1.52 11.10 11.62
N THR A 5 0.35 10.52 11.89
CA THR A 5 0.16 9.08 12.00
C THR A 5 0.80 8.39 10.80
N SER A 6 1.96 7.76 10.99
CA SER A 6 2.62 7.00 9.96
C SER A 6 1.73 5.81 9.62
N GLY A 7 1.25 5.77 8.38
CA GLY A 7 0.52 4.63 7.86
C GLY A 7 1.33 3.34 7.97
N GLN A 8 0.62 2.21 8.05
CA GLN A 8 1.20 0.89 8.30
C GLN A 8 2.17 0.45 7.19
N ILE A 9 1.98 0.93 5.96
CA ILE A 9 2.89 0.68 4.84
C ILE A 9 3.43 2.02 4.37
N SER A 10 4.75 2.19 4.43
CA SER A 10 5.43 3.42 4.00
C SER A 10 6.69 3.10 3.20
N GLY A 11 7.04 3.97 2.26
CA GLY A 11 8.23 3.81 1.43
C GLY A 11 8.20 4.69 0.18
N PRO A 12 9.27 4.70 -0.61
CA PRO A 12 9.29 5.42 -1.88
C PRO A 12 8.41 4.72 -2.91
N LEU A 13 7.70 5.49 -3.74
CA LEU A 13 6.99 4.94 -4.89
C LEU A 13 7.97 4.30 -5.88
N TYR A 14 7.64 3.08 -6.29
CA TYR A 14 8.39 2.28 -7.26
C TYR A 14 7.83 2.43 -8.68
N THR A 15 6.50 2.37 -8.83
CA THR A 15 5.83 2.63 -10.12
C THR A 15 4.50 3.34 -9.92
N ILE A 16 4.03 4.00 -10.98
CA ILE A 16 2.73 4.67 -11.07
C ILE A 16 2.10 4.28 -12.41
N GLU A 17 0.88 3.77 -12.38
CA GLU A 17 0.14 3.34 -13.57
C GLU A 17 -1.24 4.01 -13.61
N LEU A 18 -1.59 4.64 -14.73
CA LEU A 18 -2.89 5.29 -14.92
C LEU A 18 -3.90 4.27 -15.47
N LEU A 19 -5.02 4.09 -14.78
CA LEU A 19 -6.08 3.12 -15.12
C LEU A 19 -7.34 3.79 -15.69
N GLY A 20 -7.22 5.02 -16.21
CA GLY A 20 -8.35 5.81 -16.70
C GLY A 20 -9.08 6.54 -15.56
N ASP A 21 -9.80 5.82 -14.71
CA ASP A 21 -10.58 6.37 -13.57
C ASP A 21 -9.86 6.29 -12.22
N ALA A 22 -8.73 5.59 -12.17
CA ALA A 22 -7.89 5.42 -10.99
C ALA A 22 -6.40 5.51 -11.35
N VAL A 23 -5.56 5.54 -10.31
CA VAL A 23 -4.12 5.33 -10.42
C VAL A 23 -3.72 4.15 -9.55
N MET A 24 -2.84 3.28 -10.07
CA MET A 24 -2.18 2.23 -9.30
C MET A 24 -0.80 2.73 -8.89
N LEU A 25 -0.55 2.71 -7.59
CA LEU A 25 0.70 3.09 -6.97
C LEU A 25 1.37 1.81 -6.48
N THR A 26 2.62 1.57 -6.85
CA THR A 26 3.37 0.42 -6.35
C THR A 26 4.55 0.91 -5.52
N LEU A 27 4.77 0.29 -4.37
CA LEU A 27 5.96 0.47 -3.55
C LEU A 27 6.53 -0.88 -3.11
N ARG A 28 7.77 -0.88 -2.64
CA ARG A 28 8.37 -2.05 -2.00
C ARG A 28 8.29 -1.92 -0.49
N ALA A 29 7.70 -2.90 0.19
CA ALA A 29 7.62 -2.97 1.64
C ALA A 29 7.81 -4.42 2.11
N GLY A 30 8.60 -4.63 3.17
CA GLY A 30 8.91 -5.98 3.67
C GLY A 30 9.58 -6.90 2.63
N GLY A 31 10.32 -6.32 1.68
CA GLY A 31 10.94 -7.05 0.57
C GLY A 31 9.98 -7.50 -0.53
N GLN A 32 8.69 -7.16 -0.45
CA GLN A 32 7.65 -7.49 -1.42
C GLN A 32 7.12 -6.24 -2.12
N LEU A 33 6.42 -6.44 -3.24
CA LEU A 33 5.67 -5.36 -3.90
C LEU A 33 4.29 -5.22 -3.24
N VAL A 34 3.89 -3.98 -3.02
CA VAL A 34 2.55 -3.60 -2.55
C VAL A 34 1.97 -2.68 -3.61
N SER A 35 0.76 -3.02 -4.10
CA SER A 35 0.02 -2.18 -5.04
C SER A 35 -1.19 -1.57 -4.35
N VAL A 36 -1.34 -0.26 -4.49
CA VAL A 36 -2.40 0.54 -3.88
C VAL A 36 -3.15 1.28 -4.97
N LYS A 37 -4.47 1.07 -5.03
CA LYS A 37 -5.34 1.83 -5.93
C LYS A 37 -5.78 3.13 -5.24
N ALA A 38 -5.56 4.25 -5.90
CA ALA A 38 -6.00 5.57 -5.46
C ALA A 38 -6.87 6.25 -6.52
N HIS A 39 -7.54 7.34 -6.13
CA HIS A 39 -8.32 8.15 -7.05
C HIS A 39 -7.42 8.73 -8.15
N LYS A 40 -7.94 8.86 -9.39
CA LYS A 40 -7.18 9.38 -10.55
C LYS A 40 -6.53 10.75 -10.35
N ASP A 41 -6.98 11.52 -9.36
CA ASP A 41 -6.47 12.87 -9.08
C ASP A 41 -5.28 12.87 -8.12
N PHE A 42 -4.90 11.71 -7.58
CA PHE A 42 -3.67 11.57 -6.82
C PHE A 42 -2.47 11.84 -7.73
N ARG A 43 -1.55 12.69 -7.29
CA ARG A 43 -0.34 13.10 -8.01
C ARG A 43 0.85 12.87 -7.10
N ALA A 44 1.81 12.12 -7.62
CA ALA A 44 3.11 11.85 -7.00
C ALA A 44 4.09 11.44 -8.11
N GLU A 45 5.37 11.40 -7.79
CA GLU A 45 6.43 10.97 -8.68
C GLU A 45 7.06 9.66 -8.18
N ILE A 46 7.70 8.92 -9.09
CA ILE A 46 8.49 7.76 -8.70
C ILE A 46 9.63 8.24 -7.79
N GLY A 47 9.81 7.58 -6.65
CA GLY A 47 10.76 7.97 -5.61
C GLY A 47 10.14 8.78 -4.47
N ASP A 48 8.95 9.38 -4.66
CA ASP A 48 8.30 10.15 -3.59
C ASP A 48 7.98 9.28 -2.37
N PRO A 49 8.24 9.77 -1.14
CA PRO A 49 7.85 9.08 0.06
C PRO A 49 6.33 9.09 0.21
N VAL A 50 5.74 7.90 0.33
CA VAL A 50 4.30 7.73 0.57
C VAL A 50 4.05 6.89 1.82
N SER A 51 2.86 7.06 2.37
CA SER A 51 2.39 6.31 3.54
C SER A 51 0.92 5.94 3.36
N PHE A 52 0.58 4.68 3.55
CA PHE A 52 -0.74 4.12 3.33
C PHE A 52 -1.32 3.56 4.63
N SER A 53 -2.57 3.94 4.91
CA SER A 53 -3.35 3.32 5.98
C SER A 53 -3.85 1.95 5.53
N VAL A 54 -3.63 0.94 6.35
CA VAL A 54 -4.16 -0.41 6.16
C VAL A 54 -4.98 -0.77 7.39
N PRO A 55 -6.28 -0.43 7.42
CA PRO A 55 -7.14 -0.73 8.54
C PRO A 55 -7.17 -2.23 8.79
N ALA A 56 -6.99 -2.61 10.05
CA ALA A 56 -6.80 -4.01 10.39
C ALA A 56 -8.05 -4.79 9.98
N GLU A 57 -9.25 -4.25 10.15
CA GLU A 57 -10.58 -4.81 9.84
C GLU A 57 -10.74 -5.36 8.42
N ILE A 58 -10.03 -4.80 7.43
CA ILE A 58 -10.09 -5.27 6.03
C ILE A 58 -9.00 -6.30 5.70
N CYS A 59 -8.08 -6.59 6.62
CA CYS A 59 -7.00 -7.53 6.38
C CYS A 59 -7.46 -8.99 6.41
N HIS A 60 -6.91 -9.78 5.51
CA HIS A 60 -7.00 -11.23 5.51
C HIS A 60 -5.63 -11.82 5.83
N LEU A 61 -5.57 -12.62 6.90
CA LEU A 61 -4.34 -13.27 7.33
C LEU A 61 -4.32 -14.73 6.88
N PHE A 62 -3.14 -15.23 6.52
CA PHE A 62 -2.94 -16.59 6.04
C PHE A 62 -1.78 -17.25 6.81
N ASN A 63 -1.92 -18.53 7.10
CA ASN A 63 -0.85 -19.32 7.71
C ASN A 63 0.30 -19.52 6.73
N THR A 64 1.54 -19.25 7.15
CA THR A 64 2.72 -19.29 6.27
C THR A 64 3.15 -20.69 5.82
N LYS A 65 2.71 -21.75 6.52
CA LYS A 65 3.03 -23.15 6.19
C LYS A 65 1.94 -23.81 5.37
N THR A 66 0.68 -23.58 5.72
CA THR A 66 -0.47 -24.29 5.11
C THR A 66 -1.20 -23.46 4.07
N GLY A 67 -1.00 -22.14 4.04
CA GLY A 67 -1.76 -21.22 3.19
C GLY A 67 -3.23 -21.04 3.62
N ALA A 68 -3.66 -21.68 4.71
CA ALA A 68 -5.03 -21.56 5.19
C ALA A 68 -5.30 -20.14 5.70
N ARG A 69 -6.46 -19.58 5.35
CA ARG A 69 -6.93 -18.31 5.91
C ARG A 69 -7.15 -18.47 7.41
N LEU A 70 -6.59 -17.57 8.20
CA LEU A 70 -6.83 -17.49 9.63
C LEU A 70 -8.17 -16.78 9.87
N ALA A 71 -9.07 -17.44 10.61
CA ALA A 71 -10.26 -16.78 11.13
C ALA A 71 -9.82 -15.75 12.19
N ARG A 72 -10.48 -14.60 12.17
CA ARG A 72 -10.19 -13.50 13.09
C ARG A 72 -11.15 -13.53 14.26
#